data_AF-A0A388KTQ1-F1
#
_entry.id   AF-A0A388KTQ1-F1
#
_cell.length_a   1.000
_cell.length_b   1.000
_cell.length_c   1.000
_cell.angle_alpha   90.00
_cell.angle_beta   90.00
_cell.angle_gamma   90.00
#
_symmetry.space_group_name_H-M   'P 1'
#
loop_
_entity.id
_entity.type
_entity.pdbx_description
1 polymer ?
#
loop_
_entity_poly.entity_id
_entity_poly.type
_entity_poly.pdbx_seq_one_letter_code
_entity_poly.pdbx_strand_id
1 'polypeptide(L)'
;MPWAGHSKGKPRVAVGAKLAGAGNAFTCRVDTRGGASTTPYTKEQEEEAARILAEQKARKEKREVVKQAKKLVLLEEQAAKKKKLEEELERPKEEEERLKAMEAEEEDEKKAEEEVPLFRKSFRDRGESSGTKQGDPWLEKKVSEWVANLSLGEEEAAMLYVPRAEQEAIIRELEAEGDPLKRQTIEEQKTLKWKLHLTRENKKRMEEASKAIKALEVVKEQKAQMEAQSEWQGKMEVMARNIELIARAHEEQ
;
A
#
# COMPACT_ATOMS: atom_id res chain seq x y z
N MET A 1 59.11 1.70 -37.13
CA MET A 1 58.89 2.79 -36.15
C MET A 1 57.61 2.48 -35.37
N PRO A 2 57.51 2.77 -34.06
CA PRO A 2 57.94 1.86 -32.97
C PRO A 2 56.78 1.51 -31.99
N TRP A 3 56.75 0.31 -31.40
CA TRP A 3 57.02 -0.02 -29.97
C TRP A 3 55.78 0.07 -29.06
N ALA A 4 55.60 -0.63 -27.95
CA ALA A 4 56.19 -1.80 -27.26
C ALA A 4 55.37 -1.97 -25.95
N GLY A 5 55.50 -3.10 -25.26
CA GLY A 5 55.25 -3.19 -23.81
C GLY A 5 54.26 -4.28 -23.39
N HIS A 6 54.66 -5.55 -23.38
CA HIS A 6 55.34 -6.28 -22.30
C HIS A 6 54.39 -6.93 -21.28
N SER A 7 54.57 -8.24 -21.21
CA SER A 7 53.83 -9.25 -20.47
C SER A 7 54.67 -9.75 -19.29
N LYS A 8 54.00 -10.53 -18.43
CA LYS A 8 54.54 -11.45 -17.39
C LYS A 8 54.87 -10.76 -16.06
N GLY A 9 54.48 -11.27 -14.91
CA GLY A 9 54.37 -12.66 -14.48
C GLY A 9 55.33 -12.83 -13.30
N LYS A 10 54.81 -13.24 -12.13
CA LYS A 10 55.46 -13.29 -10.81
C LYS A 10 56.83 -13.99 -10.79
N PRO A 11 57.62 -13.85 -9.69
CA PRO A 11 57.62 -14.98 -8.75
C PRO A 11 57.70 -14.62 -7.26
N ARG A 12 57.23 -15.58 -6.45
CA ARG A 12 57.52 -15.78 -5.02
C ARG A 12 59.04 -15.91 -4.80
N VAL A 13 59.55 -15.33 -3.73
CA VAL A 13 60.79 -15.77 -3.10
C VAL A 13 60.54 -15.85 -1.59
N ALA A 14 60.62 -17.06 -1.06
CA ALA A 14 60.83 -17.33 0.37
C ALA A 14 62.25 -17.86 0.49
N VAL A 15 63.10 -17.19 1.27
CA VAL A 15 64.36 -17.73 1.80
C VAL A 15 64.49 -17.20 3.22
N GLY A 16 64.47 -18.12 4.18
CA GLY A 16 64.80 -17.82 5.56
C GLY A 16 66.31 -17.67 5.74
N ALA A 17 66.72 -16.76 6.62
CA ALA A 17 68.03 -16.77 7.23
C ALA A 17 67.90 -16.31 8.68
N LYS A 18 68.44 -17.16 9.55
CA LYS A 18 68.45 -17.16 11.00
C LYS A 18 69.49 -16.14 11.49
N LEU A 19 69.13 -15.24 12.39
CA LEU A 19 70.10 -14.52 13.22
C LEU A 19 69.68 -14.61 14.68
N ALA A 20 70.63 -15.10 15.47
CA ALA A 20 70.53 -15.44 16.88
C ALA A 20 70.36 -14.20 17.77
N GLY A 21 69.75 -14.43 18.93
CA GLY A 21 69.60 -13.43 19.97
C GLY A 21 70.94 -13.00 20.57
N ALA A 22 71.03 -11.71 20.88
CA ALA A 22 71.95 -11.13 21.86
C ALA A 22 71.08 -10.33 22.84
N GLY A 23 71.11 -10.73 24.11
CA GLY A 23 70.38 -10.05 25.18
C GLY A 23 70.97 -8.68 25.46
N ASN A 24 70.11 -7.68 25.64
CA ASN A 24 70.49 -6.44 26.30
C ASN A 24 69.35 -6.02 27.24
N ALA A 25 69.63 -6.04 28.53
CA ALA A 25 68.74 -5.52 29.57
C ALA A 25 68.66 -4.00 29.41
N PHE A 26 67.55 -3.51 28.89
CA PHE A 26 67.23 -2.08 28.86
C PHE A 26 66.07 -1.84 29.82
N THR A 27 66.35 -1.17 30.93
CA THR A 27 65.36 -0.69 31.89
C THR A 27 64.39 0.26 31.18
N CYS A 28 63.21 -0.21 30.83
CA CYS A 28 62.11 0.65 30.38
C CYS A 28 61.57 1.43 31.58
N ARG A 29 62.07 2.65 31.73
CA ARG A 29 61.44 3.71 32.52
C ARG A 29 60.06 3.96 31.91
N VAL A 30 59.01 3.73 32.69
CA VAL A 30 57.63 4.08 32.32
C VAL A 30 57.54 5.60 32.27
N ASP A 31 57.58 6.17 31.06
CA ASP A 31 57.08 7.51 30.81
C ASP A 31 55.55 7.43 30.76
N THR A 32 54.90 7.94 31.81
CA THR A 32 53.47 8.26 31.80
C THR A 32 53.26 9.42 30.83
N ARG A 33 53.14 9.09 29.53
CA ARG A 33 52.91 10.07 28.48
C ARG A 33 51.47 10.58 28.57
N GLY A 34 51.33 11.69 29.29
CA GLY A 34 50.37 12.75 29.02
C GLY A 34 48.90 12.36 29.14
N GLY A 35 48.31 12.67 30.29
CA GLY A 35 46.87 12.84 30.38
C GLY A 35 46.38 13.78 29.28
N ALA A 36 45.23 13.44 28.68
CA ALA A 36 44.52 14.32 27.78
C ALA A 36 44.18 15.60 28.54
N SER A 37 45.02 16.63 28.37
CA SER A 37 44.75 17.98 28.80
C SER A 37 43.42 18.38 28.18
N THR A 38 42.39 18.54 29.01
CA THR A 38 41.17 19.25 28.66
C THR A 38 41.56 20.70 28.43
N THR A 39 42.02 21.01 27.23
CA THR A 39 42.19 22.40 26.79
C THR A 39 40.81 23.06 26.89
N PRO A 40 40.66 24.14 27.66
CA PRO A 40 39.39 24.84 27.77
C PRO A 40 38.95 25.28 26.38
N TYR A 41 37.69 25.01 26.08
CA TYR A 41 37.06 25.31 24.80
C TYR A 41 37.21 26.80 24.48
N THR A 42 37.65 27.13 23.27
CA THR A 42 37.93 28.53 22.91
C THR A 42 36.63 29.27 22.60
N LYS A 43 36.60 30.58 22.89
CA LYS A 43 35.40 31.42 22.69
C LYS A 43 34.83 31.35 21.26
N GLU A 44 35.70 31.19 20.27
CA GLU A 44 35.29 31.05 18.86
C GLU A 44 34.51 29.74 18.62
N GLN A 45 34.90 28.65 19.29
CA GLN A 45 34.16 27.39 19.19
C GLN A 45 32.83 27.47 19.95
N GLU A 46 32.74 28.22 21.07
CA GLU A 46 31.47 28.51 21.77
C GLU A 46 30.48 29.26 20.90
N GLU A 47 30.96 30.28 20.17
CA GLU A 47 30.14 31.05 19.26
C GLU A 47 29.69 30.22 18.04
N GLU A 48 30.55 29.34 17.51
CA GLU A 48 30.19 28.46 16.41
C GLU A 48 29.15 27.41 16.83
N ALA A 49 29.29 26.82 18.03
CA ALA A 49 28.29 25.91 18.60
C ALA A 49 26.95 26.62 18.86
N ALA A 50 26.98 27.86 19.37
CA ALA A 50 25.78 28.67 19.57
C ALA A 50 25.10 29.01 18.24
N ARG A 51 25.86 29.31 17.19
CA ARG A 51 25.34 29.57 15.84
C ARG A 51 24.64 28.35 15.25
N ILE A 52 25.25 27.17 15.37
CA ILE A 52 24.68 25.89 14.89
C ILE A 52 23.39 25.56 15.66
N LEU A 53 23.36 25.77 16.98
CA LEU A 53 22.16 25.55 17.79
C LEU A 53 21.02 26.50 17.41
N ALA A 54 21.32 27.78 17.16
CA ALA A 54 20.34 28.74 16.68
C ALA A 54 19.79 28.37 15.29
N GLU A 55 20.67 27.95 14.37
CA GLU A 55 20.26 27.49 13.03
C GLU A 55 19.38 26.24 13.09
N GLN A 56 19.69 25.29 13.98
CA GLN A 56 18.87 24.09 14.17
C GLN A 56 17.48 24.40 14.74
N LYS A 57 17.37 25.35 15.68
CA LYS A 57 16.08 25.80 16.22
C LYS A 57 15.24 26.47 15.13
N ALA A 58 15.82 27.40 14.38
CA ALA A 58 15.14 28.05 13.26
C ALA A 58 14.70 27.05 12.17
N ARG A 59 15.49 26.00 11.91
CA ARG A 59 15.12 24.93 10.96
C ARG A 59 13.96 24.08 11.46
N LYS A 60 13.87 23.81 12.77
CA LYS A 60 12.75 23.07 13.37
C LYS A 60 11.46 23.89 13.31
N GLU A 61 11.51 25.16 13.66
CA GLU A 61 10.38 26.10 13.56
C GLU A 61 9.86 26.21 12.12
N LYS A 62 10.74 26.39 11.13
CA LYS A 62 10.35 26.39 9.71
C LYS A 62 9.67 25.08 9.30
N ARG A 63 10.16 23.93 9.79
CA ARG A 63 9.57 22.62 9.49
C ARG A 63 8.19 22.46 10.14
N GLU A 64 7.96 23.05 11.30
CA GLU A 64 6.67 23.07 11.98
C GLU A 64 5.65 23.95 11.26
N VAL A 65 6.05 25.15 10.82
CA VAL A 65 5.20 26.03 10.00
C VAL A 65 4.81 25.33 8.70
N VAL A 66 5.75 24.66 8.03
CA VAL A 66 5.46 23.88 6.81
C VAL A 66 4.48 22.73 7.09
N LYS A 67 4.58 22.05 8.24
CA LYS A 67 3.62 21.00 8.63
C LYS A 67 2.23 21.59 8.89
N GLN A 68 2.15 22.75 9.54
CA GLN A 68 0.87 23.44 9.78
C GLN A 68 0.22 23.91 8.47
N ALA A 69 1.00 24.50 7.56
CA ALA A 69 0.52 24.88 6.23
C ALA A 69 -0.01 23.68 5.43
N LYS A 70 0.69 22.54 5.45
CA LYS A 70 0.22 21.31 4.79
C LYS A 70 -1.10 20.78 5.37
N LYS A 71 -1.29 20.89 6.70
CA LYS A 71 -2.55 20.50 7.34
C LYS A 71 -3.70 21.41 6.92
N LEU A 72 -3.46 22.72 6.83
CA LEU A 72 -4.47 23.68 6.37
C LEU A 72 -4.86 23.45 4.90
N VAL A 73 -3.88 23.21 4.03
CA VAL A 73 -4.13 22.89 2.61
C VAL A 73 -4.97 21.61 2.47
N LEU A 74 -4.68 20.57 3.26
CA LEU A 74 -5.48 19.34 3.25
C LEU A 74 -6.91 19.56 3.74
N LEU A 75 -7.11 20.43 4.74
CA LEU A 75 -8.45 20.78 5.23
C LEU A 75 -9.23 21.61 4.20
N GLU A 76 -8.61 22.57 3.52
CA GLU A 76 -9.22 23.32 2.42
C GLU A 76 -9.58 22.42 1.24
N GLU A 77 -8.72 21.47 0.87
CA GLU A 77 -9.01 20.51 -0.19
C GLU A 77 -10.19 19.60 0.16
N GLN A 78 -10.27 19.14 1.42
CA GLN A 78 -11.42 18.37 1.89
C GLN A 78 -12.70 19.23 1.94
N ALA A 79 -12.62 20.50 2.33
CA ALA A 79 -13.75 21.42 2.31
C ALA A 79 -14.23 21.71 0.88
N ALA A 80 -13.31 21.87 -0.09
CA ALA A 80 -13.65 22.03 -1.49
C ALA A 80 -14.30 20.77 -2.08
N LYS A 81 -13.81 19.58 -1.72
CA LYS A 81 -14.44 18.30 -2.12
C LYS A 81 -15.84 18.15 -1.56
N LYS A 82 -16.06 18.53 -0.29
CA LYS A 82 -17.40 18.52 0.32
C LYS A 82 -18.36 19.50 -0.36
N LYS A 83 -17.92 20.72 -0.69
CA LYS A 83 -18.73 21.70 -1.42
C LYS A 83 -19.09 21.23 -2.84
N LYS A 84 -18.16 20.57 -3.55
CA LYS A 84 -18.45 19.99 -4.87
C LYS A 84 -19.49 18.87 -4.79
N LEU A 85 -19.40 18.01 -3.78
CA LEU A 85 -20.40 16.96 -3.54
C LEU A 85 -21.76 17.52 -3.13
N GLU A 86 -21.80 18.64 -2.40
CA GLU A 86 -23.04 19.31 -2.02
C GLU A 86 -23.72 19.97 -3.24
N GLU A 87 -22.96 20.65 -4.10
CA GLU A 87 -23.47 21.23 -5.35
C GLU A 87 -23.95 20.15 -6.35
N GLU A 88 -23.23 19.02 -6.46
CA GLU A 88 -23.66 17.87 -7.28
C GLU A 88 -24.90 17.15 -6.73
N LEU A 89 -25.22 17.30 -5.44
CA LEU A 89 -26.47 16.79 -4.85
C LEU A 89 -27.62 17.80 -4.95
N GLU A 90 -27.33 19.07 -5.23
CA GLU A 90 -28.34 20.13 -5.38
C GLU A 90 -28.85 20.21 -6.83
N ARG A 91 -28.00 19.98 -7.84
CA ARG A 91 -28.41 19.87 -9.26
C ARG A 91 -29.45 18.79 -9.60
N PRO A 92 -29.40 17.56 -9.06
CA PRO A 92 -30.40 16.54 -9.34
C PRO A 92 -31.75 16.81 -8.69
N LYS A 93 -31.84 17.66 -7.66
CA LYS A 93 -33.13 18.03 -7.05
C LYS A 93 -33.97 18.94 -7.94
N GLU A 94 -33.32 19.83 -8.71
CA GLU A 94 -34.00 20.65 -9.72
C GLU A 94 -34.37 19.84 -10.99
N GLU A 95 -33.58 18.82 -11.35
CA GLU A 95 -33.94 17.89 -12.45
C GLU A 95 -35.03 16.89 -12.05
N GLU A 96 -35.08 16.44 -10.79
CA GLU A 96 -36.13 15.55 -10.28
C GLU A 96 -37.51 16.25 -10.23
N GLU A 97 -37.56 17.57 -9.95
CA GLU A 97 -38.79 18.36 -10.10
C GLU A 97 -39.21 18.55 -11.57
N ARG A 98 -38.26 18.66 -12.51
CA ARG A 98 -38.56 18.75 -13.95
C ARG A 98 -38.98 17.41 -14.56
N LEU A 99 -38.39 16.29 -14.13
CA LEU A 99 -38.78 14.95 -14.55
C LEU A 99 -40.17 14.58 -14.03
N LYS A 100 -40.53 14.96 -12.79
CA LYS A 100 -41.91 14.79 -12.29
C LYS A 100 -42.96 15.57 -13.06
N ALA A 101 -42.60 16.70 -13.67
CA ALA A 101 -43.50 17.46 -14.53
C ALA A 101 -43.63 16.84 -15.95
N MET A 102 -42.62 16.11 -16.41
CA MET A 102 -42.58 15.47 -17.74
C MET A 102 -43.14 14.04 -17.73
N GLU A 103 -43.03 13.32 -16.61
CA GLU A 103 -43.65 12.01 -16.38
C GLU A 103 -45.19 12.07 -16.36
N ALA A 104 -45.77 13.25 -16.08
CA ALA A 104 -47.21 13.49 -16.18
C ALA A 104 -47.70 13.72 -17.64
N GLU A 105 -46.80 13.98 -18.60
CA GLU A 105 -47.13 14.09 -20.03
C GLU A 105 -46.78 12.82 -20.84
N GLU A 106 -45.93 11.92 -20.33
CA GLU A 106 -45.48 10.71 -21.06
C GLU A 106 -46.25 9.42 -20.69
N GLU A 107 -47.40 9.52 -20.00
CA GLU A 107 -48.29 8.37 -19.71
C GLU A 107 -49.21 7.99 -20.90
N ASP A 108 -49.16 8.70 -22.05
CA ASP A 108 -50.04 8.47 -23.21
C ASP A 108 -49.38 7.80 -24.44
N GLU A 109 -48.05 7.58 -24.48
CA GLU A 109 -47.40 6.93 -25.64
C GLU A 109 -46.26 5.98 -25.26
N LYS A 110 -46.58 4.68 -25.12
CA LYS A 110 -45.84 3.53 -25.74
C LYS A 110 -46.28 2.20 -25.14
N LYS A 111 -47.36 1.67 -25.69
CA LYS A 111 -47.49 0.22 -25.92
C LYS A 111 -46.67 -0.12 -27.17
N ALA A 112 -45.91 -1.22 -27.10
CA ALA A 112 -45.28 -1.99 -28.19
C ALA A 112 -43.73 -1.97 -28.15
N GLU A 113 -43.12 -3.01 -27.57
CA GLU A 113 -42.59 -4.14 -28.34
C GLU A 113 -41.83 -5.10 -27.39
N GLU A 114 -42.39 -6.30 -27.33
CA GLU A 114 -41.83 -7.53 -26.78
C GLU A 114 -40.89 -8.15 -27.83
N GLU A 115 -39.71 -8.66 -27.44
CA GLU A 115 -39.19 -9.99 -27.83
C GLU A 115 -37.71 -10.23 -27.43
N VAL A 116 -37.54 -11.15 -26.46
CA VAL A 116 -36.50 -12.20 -26.29
C VAL A 116 -35.10 -12.02 -26.96
N PRO A 117 -33.97 -12.09 -26.20
CA PRO A 117 -32.66 -12.33 -26.81
C PRO A 117 -32.25 -13.81 -26.70
N LEU A 118 -32.18 -14.44 -27.87
CA LEU A 118 -31.49 -15.70 -28.13
C LEU A 118 -29.98 -15.56 -27.99
N PHE A 119 -29.40 -16.43 -27.17
CA PHE A 119 -27.97 -16.68 -27.04
C PHE A 119 -27.33 -16.98 -28.41
N ARG A 120 -26.39 -16.13 -28.87
CA ARG A 120 -25.63 -16.39 -30.10
C ARG A 120 -24.13 -16.15 -29.92
N LYS A 121 -23.42 -17.26 -30.10
CA LYS A 121 -21.98 -17.50 -30.13
C LYS A 121 -21.25 -16.66 -31.19
N SER A 122 -20.19 -15.96 -30.82
CA SER A 122 -19.09 -15.65 -31.76
C SER A 122 -17.75 -15.58 -31.02
N PHE A 123 -17.00 -16.67 -31.19
CA PHE A 123 -15.57 -16.71 -30.95
C PHE A 123 -14.87 -16.32 -32.26
N ARG A 124 -13.76 -15.59 -32.14
CA ARG A 124 -12.74 -15.34 -33.18
C ARG A 124 -12.97 -14.10 -34.04
N ASP A 125 -12.19 -13.06 -33.77
CA ASP A 125 -11.44 -12.45 -34.85
C ASP A 125 -10.00 -12.14 -34.44
N ARG A 126 -9.09 -12.58 -35.30
CA ARG A 126 -7.63 -12.61 -35.18
C ARG A 126 -7.13 -11.67 -36.25
N GLY A 127 -6.61 -10.51 -35.86
CA GLY A 127 -6.04 -9.53 -36.78
C GLY A 127 -4.99 -8.68 -36.08
N GLU A 128 -3.79 -8.68 -36.65
CA GLU A 128 -2.55 -8.12 -36.13
C GLU A 128 -2.47 -6.59 -36.29
N SER A 129 -1.79 -5.88 -35.37
CA SER A 129 -0.89 -4.78 -35.74
C SER A 129 -0.02 -4.34 -34.55
N SER A 130 1.28 -4.26 -34.83
CA SER A 130 2.40 -3.87 -34.00
C SER A 130 2.49 -2.36 -33.74
N GLY A 131 2.93 -1.94 -32.55
CA GLY A 131 3.37 -0.55 -32.33
C GLY A 131 3.58 -0.12 -30.87
N THR A 132 4.76 -0.43 -30.33
CA THR A 132 5.53 0.26 -29.26
C THR A 132 4.87 1.28 -28.30
N LYS A 133 5.00 0.96 -27.00
CA LYS A 133 5.15 1.86 -25.82
C LYS A 133 3.94 2.68 -25.35
N GLN A 134 2.98 2.00 -24.74
CA GLN A 134 2.26 2.39 -23.52
C GLN A 134 1.56 1.12 -23.03
N GLY A 135 1.20 1.02 -21.74
CA GLY A 135 0.72 -0.23 -21.09
C GLY A 135 -0.10 -1.11 -22.03
N ASP A 136 0.31 -2.39 -22.18
CA ASP A 136 -0.18 -3.29 -23.23
C ASP A 136 -1.71 -3.21 -23.36
N PRO A 137 -2.25 -2.76 -24.50
CA PRO A 137 -3.70 -2.76 -24.73
C PRO A 137 -4.33 -4.15 -24.54
N TRP A 138 -3.51 -5.20 -24.68
CA TRP A 138 -3.87 -6.56 -24.32
C TRP A 138 -4.07 -6.76 -22.82
N LEU A 139 -3.16 -6.26 -21.96
CA LEU A 139 -3.31 -6.30 -20.50
C LEU A 139 -4.51 -5.48 -20.06
N GLU A 140 -4.70 -4.27 -20.61
CA GLU A 140 -5.87 -3.46 -20.31
C GLU A 140 -7.16 -4.17 -20.73
N LYS A 141 -7.19 -4.79 -21.92
CA LYS A 141 -8.33 -5.61 -22.36
C LYS A 141 -8.58 -6.80 -21.44
N LYS A 142 -7.53 -7.49 -20.97
CA LYS A 142 -7.68 -8.57 -19.98
C LYS A 142 -8.16 -8.02 -18.64
N VAL A 143 -7.66 -6.88 -18.17
CA VAL A 143 -8.14 -6.26 -16.92
C VAL A 143 -9.59 -5.82 -17.07
N SER A 144 -9.98 -5.20 -18.17
CA SER A 144 -11.37 -4.82 -18.46
C SER A 144 -12.28 -6.05 -18.58
N GLU A 145 -11.83 -7.12 -19.22
CA GLU A 145 -12.56 -8.39 -19.31
C GLU A 145 -12.71 -9.04 -17.92
N TRP A 146 -11.66 -9.03 -17.10
CA TRP A 146 -11.71 -9.56 -15.73
C TRP A 146 -12.58 -8.71 -14.80
N VAL A 147 -12.50 -7.37 -14.90
CA VAL A 147 -13.36 -6.44 -14.16
C VAL A 147 -14.81 -6.61 -14.57
N ALA A 148 -15.10 -6.73 -15.87
CA ALA A 148 -16.45 -6.98 -16.37
C ALA A 148 -16.99 -8.35 -15.92
N ASN A 149 -16.17 -9.40 -15.94
CA ASN A 149 -16.55 -10.73 -15.45
C ASN A 149 -16.76 -10.78 -13.94
N LEU A 150 -16.02 -9.97 -13.16
CA LEU A 150 -16.25 -9.84 -11.72
C LEU A 150 -17.55 -9.09 -11.43
N SER A 151 -17.84 -8.02 -12.16
CA SER A 151 -19.10 -7.28 -12.03
C SER A 151 -20.31 -8.14 -12.44
N LEU A 152 -20.21 -8.89 -13.54
CA LEU A 152 -21.26 -9.80 -14.01
C LEU A 152 -21.40 -11.01 -13.08
N GLY A 153 -20.28 -11.54 -12.58
CA GLY A 153 -20.25 -12.64 -11.62
C GLY A 153 -20.78 -12.26 -10.25
N GLU A 154 -20.72 -11.00 -9.83
CA GLU A 154 -21.41 -10.51 -8.63
C GLU A 154 -22.94 -10.54 -8.79
N GLU A 155 -23.47 -10.19 -9.97
CA GLU A 155 -24.91 -10.28 -10.26
C GLU A 155 -25.40 -11.73 -10.43
N GLU A 156 -24.61 -12.59 -11.09
CA GLU A 156 -24.90 -14.02 -11.17
C GLU A 156 -24.74 -14.75 -9.83
N ALA A 157 -23.72 -14.42 -9.03
CA ALA A 157 -23.54 -14.98 -7.69
C ALA A 157 -24.65 -14.53 -6.72
N ALA A 158 -25.19 -13.32 -6.90
CA ALA A 158 -26.38 -12.87 -6.17
C ALA A 158 -27.62 -13.69 -6.54
N MET A 159 -27.77 -14.09 -7.81
CA MET A 159 -28.84 -15.02 -8.25
C MET A 159 -28.65 -16.44 -7.71
N LEU A 160 -27.41 -16.92 -7.57
CA LEU A 160 -27.10 -18.24 -6.99
C LEU A 160 -27.25 -18.30 -5.46
N TYR A 161 -27.29 -17.16 -4.77
CA TYR A 161 -27.55 -17.09 -3.33
C TYR A 161 -29.03 -17.35 -2.99
N VAL A 162 -29.93 -17.26 -3.98
CA VAL A 162 -31.36 -17.56 -3.81
C VAL A 162 -31.58 -19.07 -3.92
N PRO A 163 -32.11 -19.74 -2.89
CA PRO A 163 -32.50 -21.15 -3.00
C PRO A 163 -33.47 -21.33 -4.18
N ARG A 164 -33.26 -22.37 -5.00
CA ARG A 164 -34.13 -22.66 -6.17
C ARG A 164 -35.62 -22.69 -5.79
N ALA A 165 -35.95 -23.13 -4.58
CA ALA A 165 -37.31 -23.15 -4.05
C ALA A 165 -37.94 -21.74 -3.95
N GLU A 166 -37.16 -20.71 -3.62
CA GLU A 166 -37.63 -19.32 -3.56
C GLU A 166 -37.80 -18.74 -4.98
N GLN A 167 -36.91 -19.09 -5.91
CA GLN A 167 -37.07 -18.72 -7.34
C GLN A 167 -38.34 -19.35 -7.92
N GLU A 168 -38.58 -20.63 -7.67
CA GLU A 168 -39.79 -21.34 -8.11
C GLU A 168 -41.06 -20.78 -7.46
N ALA A 169 -41.00 -20.37 -6.19
CA ALA A 169 -42.12 -19.71 -5.52
C ALA A 169 -42.45 -18.35 -6.15
N ILE A 170 -41.43 -17.56 -6.53
CA ILE A 170 -41.62 -16.29 -7.24
C ILE A 170 -42.27 -16.53 -8.60
N ILE A 171 -41.79 -17.52 -9.36
CA ILE A 171 -42.38 -17.89 -10.66
C ILE A 171 -43.86 -18.28 -10.50
N ARG A 172 -44.19 -19.13 -9.52
CA ARG A 172 -45.59 -19.53 -9.25
C ARG A 172 -46.48 -18.37 -8.83
N GLU A 173 -45.96 -17.43 -8.05
CA GLU A 173 -46.71 -16.23 -7.62
C GLU A 173 -46.98 -15.28 -8.81
N LEU A 174 -46.04 -15.19 -9.75
CA LEU A 174 -46.20 -14.43 -10.99
C LEU A 174 -47.14 -15.12 -11.97
N GLU A 175 -47.09 -16.44 -12.08
CA GLU A 175 -48.05 -17.23 -12.87
C GLU A 175 -49.48 -17.12 -12.33
N ALA A 176 -49.65 -17.02 -11.01
CA ALA A 176 -50.95 -16.87 -10.35
C ALA A 176 -51.57 -15.47 -10.50
N GLU A 177 -50.74 -14.42 -10.57
CA GLU A 177 -51.22 -13.06 -10.83
C GLU A 177 -51.62 -12.96 -12.31
N GLY A 178 -52.86 -12.61 -12.67
CA GLY A 178 -53.29 -12.61 -14.08
C GLY A 178 -52.94 -11.34 -14.86
N ASP A 179 -52.64 -10.26 -14.15
CA ASP A 179 -52.47 -8.92 -14.72
C ASP A 179 -50.98 -8.62 -14.96
N PRO A 180 -50.56 -8.34 -16.22
CA PRO A 180 -49.15 -8.11 -16.56
C PRO A 180 -48.55 -6.91 -15.82
N LEU A 181 -49.32 -5.86 -15.55
CA LEU A 181 -48.81 -4.68 -14.84
C LEU A 181 -48.53 -5.01 -13.38
N LYS A 182 -49.39 -5.80 -12.73
CA LYS A 182 -49.19 -6.21 -11.34
C LYS A 182 -48.01 -7.17 -11.20
N ARG A 183 -47.84 -8.10 -12.14
CA ARG A 183 -46.65 -8.97 -12.21
C ARG A 183 -45.36 -8.16 -12.19
N GLN A 184 -45.27 -7.16 -13.07
CA GLN A 184 -44.10 -6.30 -13.17
C GLN A 184 -43.81 -5.57 -11.85
N THR A 185 -44.82 -4.97 -11.22
CA THR A 185 -44.61 -4.28 -9.93
C THR A 185 -44.14 -5.22 -8.81
N ILE A 186 -44.63 -6.47 -8.78
CA ILE A 186 -44.20 -7.48 -7.81
C ILE A 186 -42.75 -7.91 -8.08
N GLU A 187 -42.37 -8.12 -9.34
CA GLU A 187 -40.99 -8.42 -9.75
C GLU A 187 -40.04 -7.29 -9.36
N GLU A 188 -40.39 -6.05 -9.69
CA GLU A 188 -39.61 -4.86 -9.37
C GLU A 188 -39.46 -4.66 -7.86
N GLN A 189 -40.53 -4.82 -7.08
CA GLN A 189 -40.44 -4.75 -5.61
C GLN A 189 -39.53 -5.83 -5.03
N LYS A 190 -39.62 -7.06 -5.53
CA LYS A 190 -38.76 -8.17 -5.09
C LYS A 190 -37.31 -7.87 -5.46
N THR A 191 -37.02 -7.57 -6.71
CA THR A 191 -35.66 -7.27 -7.18
C THR A 191 -35.03 -6.11 -6.41
N LEU A 192 -35.79 -5.04 -6.12
CA LEU A 192 -35.34 -3.93 -5.27
C LEU A 192 -35.03 -4.38 -3.84
N LYS A 193 -35.90 -5.18 -3.23
CA LYS A 193 -35.68 -5.74 -1.88
C LYS A 193 -34.40 -6.59 -1.82
N TRP A 194 -34.14 -7.39 -2.85
CA TRP A 194 -32.93 -8.19 -2.97
C TRP A 194 -31.67 -7.33 -3.19
N LYS A 195 -31.72 -6.31 -4.06
CA LYS A 195 -30.62 -5.35 -4.25
C LYS A 195 -30.26 -4.63 -2.93
N LEU A 196 -31.26 -4.23 -2.15
CA LEU A 196 -31.05 -3.64 -0.83
C LEU A 196 -30.43 -4.62 0.18
N HIS A 197 -30.79 -5.89 0.12
CA HIS A 197 -30.17 -6.91 0.96
C HIS A 197 -28.69 -7.10 0.59
N LEU A 198 -28.40 -7.26 -0.70
CA LEU A 198 -27.05 -7.47 -1.22
C LEU A 198 -26.13 -6.30 -0.91
N THR A 199 -26.57 -5.06 -1.15
CA THR A 199 -25.77 -3.85 -0.81
C THR A 199 -25.42 -3.78 0.67
N ARG A 200 -26.36 -4.15 1.56
CA ARG A 200 -26.10 -4.22 3.01
C ARG A 200 -25.10 -5.32 3.35
N GLU A 201 -25.22 -6.48 2.73
CA GLU A 201 -24.30 -7.59 2.96
C GLU A 201 -22.89 -7.29 2.44
N ASN A 202 -22.77 -6.77 1.23
CA ASN A 202 -21.50 -6.33 0.66
C ASN A 202 -20.84 -5.24 1.51
N LYS A 203 -21.63 -4.30 2.03
CA LYS A 203 -21.14 -3.30 2.99
C LYS A 203 -20.55 -3.96 4.24
N LYS A 204 -21.23 -4.95 4.83
CA LYS A 204 -20.72 -5.71 5.99
C LYS A 204 -19.41 -6.42 5.66
N ARG A 205 -19.34 -7.13 4.52
CA ARG A 205 -18.14 -7.82 4.06
C ARG A 205 -16.97 -6.86 3.86
N MET A 206 -17.23 -5.69 3.28
CA MET A 206 -16.23 -4.64 3.09
C MET A 206 -15.74 -4.06 4.43
N GLU A 207 -16.65 -3.84 5.38
CA GLU A 207 -16.29 -3.40 6.74
C GLU A 207 -15.45 -4.44 7.47
N GLU A 208 -15.78 -5.73 7.34
CA GLU A 208 -15.01 -6.85 7.89
C GLU A 208 -13.62 -6.94 7.24
N ALA A 209 -13.53 -6.84 5.92
CA ALA A 209 -12.26 -6.79 5.20
C ALA A 209 -11.40 -5.59 5.65
N SER A 210 -12.01 -4.41 5.82
CA SER A 210 -11.31 -3.21 6.33
C SER A 210 -10.78 -3.42 7.75
N LYS A 211 -11.57 -4.05 8.63
CA LYS A 211 -11.12 -4.43 9.98
C LYS A 211 -9.96 -5.42 9.92
N ALA A 212 -10.03 -6.43 9.07
CA ALA A 212 -8.97 -7.41 8.89
C ALA A 212 -7.67 -6.78 8.38
N ILE A 213 -7.75 -5.85 7.42
CA ILE A 213 -6.59 -5.10 6.91
C ILE A 213 -5.92 -4.32 8.05
N LYS A 214 -6.69 -3.60 8.88
CA LYS A 214 -6.15 -2.88 10.04
C LYS A 214 -5.51 -3.82 11.07
N ALA A 215 -6.14 -4.96 11.35
CA ALA A 215 -5.56 -5.96 12.25
C ALA A 215 -4.23 -6.50 11.70
N LEU A 216 -4.14 -6.71 10.38
CA LEU A 216 -2.92 -7.16 9.71
C LEU A 216 -1.80 -6.11 9.76
N GLU A 217 -2.12 -4.82 9.71
CA GLU A 217 -1.15 -3.74 9.94
C GLU A 217 -0.58 -3.79 11.36
N VAL A 218 -1.43 -3.95 12.38
CA VAL A 218 -0.98 -4.09 13.78
C VAL A 218 -0.08 -5.32 13.96
N VAL A 219 -0.43 -6.45 13.35
CA VAL A 219 0.41 -7.67 13.41
C VAL A 219 1.77 -7.43 12.74
N LYS A 220 1.83 -6.68 11.64
CA LYS A 220 3.10 -6.32 10.99
C LYS A 220 3.98 -5.46 11.91
N GLU A 221 3.39 -4.48 12.59
CA GLU A 221 4.13 -3.64 13.57
C GLU A 221 4.65 -4.48 14.73
N GLN A 222 3.82 -5.35 15.30
CA GLN A 222 4.23 -6.28 16.36
C GLN A 222 5.36 -7.20 15.93
N LYS A 223 5.28 -7.74 14.70
CA LYS A 223 6.36 -8.56 14.13
C LYS A 223 7.67 -7.78 14.02
N ALA A 224 7.63 -6.54 13.55
CA ALA A 224 8.82 -5.69 13.46
C ALA A 224 9.43 -5.39 14.85
N GLN A 225 8.60 -5.19 15.88
CA GLN A 225 9.07 -5.03 17.25
C GLN A 225 9.76 -6.30 17.79
N MET A 226 9.19 -7.48 17.54
CA MET A 226 9.79 -8.76 17.92
C MET A 226 11.13 -9.00 17.21
N GLU A 227 11.24 -8.67 15.92
CA GLU A 227 12.49 -8.77 15.17
C GLU A 227 13.58 -7.86 15.76
N ALA A 228 13.25 -6.61 16.12
CA ALA A 228 14.18 -5.69 16.79
C ALA A 228 14.63 -6.20 18.17
N GLN A 229 13.72 -6.82 18.93
CA GLN A 229 14.07 -7.43 20.21
C GLN A 229 15.02 -8.63 20.03
N SER A 230 14.77 -9.48 19.02
CA SER A 230 15.65 -10.60 18.68
C SER A 230 17.05 -10.13 18.27
N GLU A 231 17.15 -9.00 17.54
CA GLU A 231 18.45 -8.40 17.19
C GLU A 231 19.22 -7.97 18.45
N TRP A 232 18.53 -7.37 19.42
CA TRP A 232 19.15 -6.99 20.69
C TRP A 232 19.60 -8.19 21.52
N GLN A 233 18.78 -9.24 21.59
CA GLN A 233 19.16 -10.49 22.25
C GLN A 233 20.41 -11.11 21.62
N GLY A 234 20.48 -11.17 20.28
CA GLY A 234 21.67 -11.64 19.58
C GLY A 234 22.93 -10.84 19.91
N LYS A 235 22.84 -9.51 20.02
CA LYS A 235 23.95 -8.65 20.46
C LYS A 235 24.38 -8.95 21.90
N MET A 236 23.42 -9.19 22.81
CA MET A 236 23.73 -9.56 24.20
C MET A 236 24.46 -10.90 24.28
N GLU A 237 24.06 -11.91 23.51
CA GLU A 237 24.76 -13.19 23.45
C GLU A 237 26.21 -13.04 22.96
N VAL A 238 26.45 -12.19 21.95
CA VAL A 238 27.81 -11.89 21.47
C VAL A 238 28.64 -11.21 22.56
N MET A 239 28.07 -10.24 23.29
CA MET A 239 28.76 -9.59 24.41
C MET A 239 29.09 -10.58 25.53
N ALA A 240 28.17 -11.47 25.88
CA ALA A 240 28.39 -12.51 26.89
C ALA A 240 29.57 -13.42 26.50
N ARG A 241 29.61 -13.89 25.25
CA ARG A 241 30.72 -14.69 24.73
C ARG A 241 32.05 -13.93 24.76
N ASN A 242 32.05 -12.64 24.43
CA ASN A 242 33.26 -11.82 24.50
C ASN A 242 33.78 -11.68 25.93
N ILE A 243 32.89 -11.50 26.92
CA ILE A 243 33.26 -11.42 28.34
C ILE A 243 33.88 -12.75 28.81
N GLU A 244 33.28 -13.89 28.45
CA GLU A 244 33.84 -15.21 28.79
C GLU A 244 35.23 -15.46 28.18
N LEU A 245 35.48 -14.97 26.96
CA LEU A 245 36.79 -15.08 26.32
C LEU A 245 37.83 -14.22 27.03
N ILE A 246 37.47 -12.99 27.44
CA ILE A 246 38.35 -12.10 28.19
C ILE A 246 38.66 -12.68 29.57
N ALA A 247 37.66 -13.24 30.26
CA ALA A 247 37.84 -13.87 31.57
C ALA A 247 38.82 -15.06 31.48
N ARG A 248 38.67 -15.93 30.48
CA ARG A 248 39.61 -17.04 30.23
C ARG A 248 41.03 -16.56 29.93
N ALA A 249 41.18 -15.54 29.09
CA ALA A 249 42.50 -14.98 28.78
C ALA A 249 43.20 -14.37 30.01
N HIS A 250 42.43 -13.87 30.99
CA HIS A 250 42.97 -13.37 32.25
C HIS A 250 43.35 -14.52 33.21
N GLU A 251 42.64 -15.64 33.22
CA GLU A 251 42.98 -16.82 34.02
C GLU A 251 44.24 -17.55 33.53
N GLU A 252 44.58 -17.39 32.25
CA GLU A 252 45.79 -17.97 31.63
C GLU A 252 47.07 -17.12 31.84
N GLN A 253 46.97 -15.94 32.47
CA GLN A 253 48.12 -15.07 32.84
C GLN A 253 48.57 -15.31 34.29
#